data_AF-A0A0B6RL20-F1
#
_entry.id   AF-A0A0B6RL20-F1
#
_cell.length_a   1.000
_cell.length_b   1.000
_cell.length_c   1.000
_cell.angle_alpha   90.00
_cell.angle_beta   90.00
_cell.angle_gamma   90.00
#
_symmetry.space_group_name_H-M   'P 1'
#
loop_
_entity.id
_entity.type
_entity.pdbx_description
1 polymer ?
#
loop_
_entity_poly.entity_id
_entity_poly.type
_entity_poly.pdbx_seq_one_letter_code
_entity_poly.pdbx_strand_id
1 'polypeptide(L)'
;MFTELTLSRHTLAPSFLVFRIDMRSQHEDFTRPRPVRHSRAGRASALMAVVFAGALTGILTGCDSRAPGASGSQPASVAATSAASAGQPAAAARPGARAGASGPIVVANQPQTRAQVYEAVRKMTALGKQMFFDPSLSGSGKLACASCHSPQHAFTPANALSVQLGGDDMHQQGFRAVPTLMYLQKVPPFTEHFHDSDEEGDESVDAGPTGGLTWDGRVDHGEEQARIPLVTPFEMNSTPAKVAGAVRAAPYSAEFRAAFGEQVFGSDAAIFKAVLQALGAFEQSPEIFTPYSSKYDAFLDHKATLSDAEMRGLLLFNDERKGNCASCHISQRALDGSAPQFSDFGLIAIGVPRNRELAVNKDPKFFDLGACGPERQDLKGRDEYCGIFRTPTLRNVALKQSFFHNGIYHSLEDVLRFYVQRDTNPEKFYPVRHGVVQKFDDLPRRYWANINTDPPFDRKKGDKPALDEAEIQDVIAFLHTLTDGYQPTRITSSANLGAAPDAAAH
;
A
#
# COMPACT_ATOMS: atom_id res chain seq x y z
N MET A 1 87.39 -24.62 -35.30
CA MET A 1 86.63 -23.43 -35.74
C MET A 1 85.25 -23.56 -35.12
N PHE A 2 84.95 -22.67 -34.17
CA PHE A 2 83.72 -22.52 -33.39
C PHE A 2 83.18 -23.75 -32.63
N THR A 3 83.62 -23.82 -31.38
CA THR A 3 83.37 -24.86 -30.38
C THR A 3 82.23 -24.47 -29.42
N GLU A 4 81.46 -25.49 -29.06
CA GLU A 4 80.57 -25.74 -27.91
C GLU A 4 80.59 -24.84 -26.66
N LEU A 5 79.45 -24.81 -25.94
CA LEU A 5 79.28 -25.08 -24.49
C LEU A 5 77.77 -24.95 -24.13
N THR A 6 76.92 -25.98 -24.05
CA THR A 6 76.72 -27.04 -23.02
C THR A 6 76.79 -26.63 -21.53
N LEU A 7 75.68 -26.86 -20.81
CA LEU A 7 75.46 -27.39 -19.43
C LEU A 7 74.16 -26.76 -18.84
N SER A 8 73.05 -27.42 -18.51
CA SER A 8 72.67 -28.70 -17.86
C SER A 8 72.47 -28.62 -16.32
N ARG A 9 71.28 -29.10 -15.88
CA ARG A 9 70.79 -29.52 -14.53
C ARG A 9 70.33 -28.40 -13.57
N HIS A 10 69.32 -28.54 -12.71
CA HIS A 10 68.19 -29.45 -12.45
C HIS A 10 67.39 -28.82 -11.28
N THR A 11 66.06 -29.07 -11.24
CA THR A 11 65.16 -29.11 -10.03
C THR A 11 64.96 -27.83 -9.18
N LEU A 12 63.78 -27.36 -8.73
CA LEU A 12 62.40 -27.86 -8.55
C LEU A 12 61.41 -26.67 -8.60
N ALA A 13 60.16 -26.94 -9.00
CA ALA A 13 59.04 -25.99 -9.11
C ALA A 13 58.41 -25.59 -7.75
N PRO A 14 57.54 -24.57 -7.74
CA PRO A 14 56.14 -24.87 -7.47
C PRO A 14 55.16 -24.23 -8.48
N SER A 15 54.07 -24.96 -8.71
CA SER A 15 52.99 -24.67 -9.63
C SER A 15 52.07 -23.53 -9.15
N PHE A 16 51.76 -22.59 -10.04
CA PHE A 16 50.53 -21.79 -10.00
C PHE A 16 49.96 -21.71 -11.42
N LEU A 17 48.83 -22.38 -11.64
CA LEU A 17 48.06 -22.37 -12.87
C LEU A 17 46.96 -21.30 -12.74
N VAL A 18 47.06 -20.25 -13.54
CA VAL A 18 46.04 -19.22 -13.73
C VAL A 18 45.11 -19.68 -14.84
N PHE A 19 43.84 -19.94 -14.53
CA PHE A 19 42.78 -20.08 -15.55
C PHE A 19 42.11 -18.72 -15.76
N ARG A 20 42.29 -18.17 -16.97
CA ARG A 20 41.42 -17.15 -17.56
C ARG A 20 40.09 -17.80 -17.93
N ILE A 21 38.98 -17.21 -17.50
CA ILE A 21 37.66 -17.50 -18.08
C ILE A 21 37.19 -16.26 -18.86
N ASP A 22 36.82 -16.55 -20.09
CA ASP A 22 36.37 -15.67 -21.16
C ASP A 22 34.94 -15.19 -20.88
N MET A 23 34.72 -13.87 -20.78
CA MET A 23 33.39 -13.27 -20.68
C MET A 23 32.83 -13.01 -22.08
N ARG A 24 32.01 -13.95 -22.58
CA ARG A 24 31.10 -13.68 -23.70
C ARG A 24 29.70 -13.36 -23.18
N SER A 25 29.27 -12.15 -23.54
CA SER A 25 27.91 -11.60 -23.54
C SER A 25 26.82 -12.66 -23.77
N GLN A 26 25.89 -12.75 -22.82
CA GLN A 26 24.50 -13.17 -23.09
C GLN A 26 23.57 -12.07 -22.59
N HIS A 27 23.17 -11.20 -23.52
CA HIS A 27 21.92 -10.48 -23.42
C HIS A 27 20.80 -11.49 -23.69
N GLU A 28 20.06 -11.89 -22.66
CA GLU A 28 18.71 -12.44 -22.84
C GLU A 28 17.67 -11.34 -22.61
N ASP A 29 16.74 -11.30 -23.55
CA ASP A 29 15.73 -10.29 -23.78
C ASP A 29 14.57 -10.47 -22.79
N PHE A 30 14.46 -9.57 -21.80
CA PHE A 30 13.42 -9.59 -20.75
C PHE A 30 12.07 -9.03 -21.24
N THR A 31 11.73 -9.17 -22.52
CA THR A 31 10.47 -8.68 -23.08
C THR A 31 9.73 -9.77 -23.84
N ARG A 32 9.03 -10.66 -23.12
CA ARG A 32 7.83 -11.40 -23.57
C ARG A 32 7.33 -12.39 -22.50
N PRO A 33 6.06 -12.35 -22.08
CA PRO A 33 5.47 -13.46 -21.34
C PRO A 33 5.33 -14.68 -22.26
N ARG A 34 5.76 -15.85 -21.78
CA ARG A 34 5.47 -17.14 -22.44
C ARG A 34 4.07 -17.59 -22.02
N PRO A 35 3.22 -18.08 -22.94
CA PRO A 35 1.88 -18.52 -22.58
C PRO A 35 1.95 -19.78 -21.72
N VAL A 36 1.22 -19.76 -20.60
CA VAL A 36 1.00 -20.89 -19.71
C VAL A 36 0.27 -22.00 -20.48
N ARG A 37 0.90 -23.17 -20.61
CA ARG A 37 0.27 -24.36 -21.19
C ARG A 37 -0.36 -25.17 -20.05
N HIS A 38 -1.69 -25.05 -19.88
CA HIS A 38 -2.43 -25.98 -19.05
C HIS A 38 -2.72 -27.29 -19.80
N SER A 39 -2.48 -28.39 -19.09
CA SER A 39 -2.74 -29.77 -19.48
C SER A 39 -4.25 -30.02 -19.64
N ARG A 40 -4.64 -30.51 -20.82
CA ARG A 40 -6.00 -30.98 -21.10
C ARG A 40 -6.29 -32.26 -20.31
N ALA A 41 -7.23 -32.20 -19.38
CA ALA A 41 -7.90 -33.37 -18.83
C ALA A 41 -9.43 -33.16 -18.85
N GLY A 42 -10.09 -33.89 -19.76
CA GLY A 42 -11.44 -34.44 -19.58
C GLY A 42 -12.65 -33.51 -19.65
N ARG A 43 -13.24 -33.37 -20.85
CA ARG A 43 -14.72 -33.28 -20.99
C ARG A 43 -15.19 -34.09 -22.19
N ALA A 44 -15.91 -35.17 -21.89
CA ALA A 44 -16.77 -35.89 -22.80
C ALA A 44 -18.23 -35.59 -22.44
N SER A 45 -19.05 -35.37 -23.48
CA SER A 45 -20.53 -35.32 -23.50
C SER A 45 -21.16 -34.07 -22.86
N ALA A 46 -22.19 -33.41 -23.43
CA ALA A 46 -23.20 -33.89 -24.36
C ALA A 46 -23.72 -32.75 -25.28
N LEU A 47 -24.04 -33.12 -26.51
CA LEU A 47 -25.02 -32.44 -27.36
C LEU A 47 -26.44 -32.73 -26.84
N MET A 48 -27.28 -31.71 -26.76
CA MET A 48 -28.60 -31.75 -27.39
C MET A 48 -29.19 -30.34 -27.55
N ALA A 49 -29.52 -30.02 -28.80
CA ALA A 49 -30.30 -28.85 -29.22
C ALA A 49 -31.75 -29.27 -29.47
N VAL A 50 -32.74 -28.41 -29.17
CA VAL A 50 -34.00 -28.18 -29.93
C VAL A 50 -34.56 -26.81 -29.45
N VAL A 51 -34.41 -25.74 -30.24
CA VAL A 51 -35.40 -25.06 -31.12
C VAL A 51 -36.58 -24.39 -30.40
N PHE A 52 -36.66 -23.05 -30.49
CA PHE A 52 -37.84 -22.37 -31.06
C PHE A 52 -37.43 -21.03 -31.70
N ALA A 53 -37.81 -20.90 -32.97
CA ALA A 53 -37.61 -19.74 -33.82
C ALA A 53 -38.78 -18.75 -33.69
N GLY A 54 -38.50 -17.47 -33.92
CA GLY A 54 -39.50 -16.41 -34.08
C GLY A 54 -38.84 -15.15 -34.59
N ALA A 55 -38.77 -15.02 -35.91
CA ALA A 55 -38.17 -13.91 -36.66
C ALA A 55 -38.99 -12.62 -36.58
N LEU A 56 -38.33 -11.45 -36.65
CA LEU A 56 -38.64 -10.42 -37.65
C LEU A 56 -37.51 -9.36 -37.79
N THR A 57 -36.98 -9.28 -39.00
CA THR A 57 -36.27 -8.16 -39.68
C THR A 57 -37.03 -6.83 -39.57
N GLY A 58 -36.46 -5.62 -39.66
CA GLY A 58 -35.10 -5.15 -39.92
C GLY A 58 -35.08 -3.62 -40.18
N ILE A 59 -33.85 -3.09 -40.32
CA ILE A 59 -33.41 -1.91 -41.10
C ILE A 59 -33.64 -0.48 -40.56
N LEU A 60 -32.51 0.10 -40.13
CA LEU A 60 -31.96 1.47 -40.29
C LEU A 60 -32.74 2.49 -41.15
N THR A 61 -32.90 3.73 -40.65
CA THR A 61 -32.15 4.96 -41.04
C THR A 61 -32.83 6.20 -40.45
N GLY A 62 -32.02 7.20 -40.07
CA GLY A 62 -32.49 8.49 -39.57
C GLY A 62 -32.94 9.45 -40.67
N CYS A 63 -33.72 10.45 -40.28
CA CYS A 63 -33.51 11.87 -40.56
C CYS A 63 -34.74 12.69 -40.11
N ASP A 64 -34.44 13.71 -39.31
CA ASP A 64 -34.98 15.06 -39.34
C ASP A 64 -36.38 15.44 -38.81
N SER A 65 -36.34 16.57 -38.08
CA SER A 65 -37.30 17.68 -38.10
C SER A 65 -38.73 17.51 -37.55
N ARG A 66 -39.01 18.14 -36.39
CA ARG A 66 -39.88 19.35 -36.26
C ARG A 66 -40.30 19.63 -34.82
N ALA A 67 -40.15 20.90 -34.43
CA ALA A 67 -40.94 21.56 -33.39
C ALA A 67 -42.25 22.16 -33.97
N PRO A 68 -43.22 22.46 -33.10
CA PRO A 68 -43.98 23.72 -33.14
C PRO A 68 -43.85 24.43 -31.76
N GLY A 69 -43.90 25.75 -31.58
CA GLY A 69 -44.40 26.86 -32.39
C GLY A 69 -45.23 27.76 -31.45
N ALA A 70 -44.93 29.06 -31.33
CA ALA A 70 -45.89 30.15 -31.06
C ALA A 70 -45.20 31.53 -31.01
N SER A 71 -45.57 32.38 -31.98
CA SER A 71 -45.84 33.84 -31.94
C SER A 71 -45.00 34.76 -31.02
N GLY A 72 -44.49 35.91 -31.44
CA GLY A 72 -44.77 36.76 -32.61
C GLY A 72 -44.28 38.19 -32.33
N SER A 73 -44.33 39.04 -33.36
CA SER A 73 -44.08 40.50 -33.40
C SER A 73 -42.63 41.02 -33.32
N GLN A 74 -42.05 41.19 -34.52
CA GLN A 74 -41.21 42.32 -34.97
C GLN A 74 -42.05 43.64 -35.04
N PRO A 75 -41.53 44.86 -35.36
CA PRO A 75 -40.39 45.15 -36.27
C PRO A 75 -39.45 46.32 -35.84
N ALA A 76 -38.17 46.24 -36.17
CA ALA A 76 -37.47 46.86 -37.31
C ALA A 76 -36.89 48.25 -37.03
N SER A 77 -35.58 48.41 -37.30
CA SER A 77 -35.09 49.27 -38.38
C SER A 77 -33.54 49.23 -38.44
N VAL A 78 -33.01 48.81 -39.60
CA VAL A 78 -31.92 49.42 -40.41
C VAL A 78 -31.12 50.58 -39.78
N ALA A 79 -29.84 50.84 -40.06
CA ALA A 79 -28.75 50.23 -40.84
C ALA A 79 -27.56 51.23 -40.77
N ALA A 80 -26.31 50.73 -40.84
CA ALA A 80 -25.08 51.40 -41.35
C ALA A 80 -24.67 52.79 -40.76
N THR A 81 -23.43 53.28 -40.71
CA THR A 81 -22.19 53.12 -41.48
C THR A 81 -21.02 53.78 -40.72
N SER A 82 -19.80 53.37 -41.10
CA SER A 82 -18.54 54.16 -41.26
C SER A 82 -17.76 54.75 -40.06
N ALA A 83 -16.59 54.13 -39.84
CA ALA A 83 -15.22 54.65 -39.98
C ALA A 83 -14.65 55.80 -39.11
N ALA A 84 -13.53 55.44 -38.45
CA ALA A 84 -12.27 56.18 -38.24
C ALA A 84 -12.23 57.43 -37.34
N SER A 85 -11.45 57.39 -36.25
CA SER A 85 -10.07 57.90 -36.23
C SER A 85 -9.50 58.01 -34.80
N ALA A 86 -8.18 58.12 -34.75
CA ALA A 86 -7.24 57.95 -33.66
C ALA A 86 -7.44 58.82 -32.39
N GLY A 87 -6.90 58.32 -31.28
CA GLY A 87 -6.56 59.15 -30.12
C GLY A 87 -6.36 58.36 -28.83
N GLN A 88 -5.17 57.79 -28.61
CA GLN A 88 -4.68 57.60 -27.24
C GLN A 88 -4.02 58.89 -26.77
N PRO A 89 -4.14 59.22 -25.48
CA PRO A 89 -2.90 59.29 -24.71
C PRO A 89 -2.98 58.55 -23.38
N ALA A 90 -1.82 58.01 -23.02
CA ALA A 90 -1.52 57.36 -21.75
C ALA A 90 -1.64 58.33 -20.56
N ALA A 91 -2.13 57.84 -19.42
CA ALA A 91 -1.75 58.36 -18.12
C ALA A 91 -2.06 57.39 -16.97
N ALA A 92 -1.11 57.35 -16.03
CA ALA A 92 -1.24 57.03 -14.61
C ALA A 92 -1.27 55.55 -14.19
N ALA A 93 -0.07 55.06 -13.90
CA ALA A 93 0.17 54.02 -12.91
C ALA A 93 -0.56 54.33 -11.58
N ARG A 94 -1.26 53.32 -11.04
CA ARG A 94 -1.75 53.31 -9.66
C ARG A 94 -1.06 52.21 -8.85
N PRO A 95 -0.71 52.47 -7.58
CA PRO A 95 0.10 51.60 -6.76
C PRO A 95 -0.72 50.51 -6.05
N GLY A 96 -0.06 49.38 -5.80
CA GLY A 96 -0.36 48.48 -4.68
C GLY A 96 -1.59 47.60 -4.83
N ALA A 97 -1.47 46.52 -5.58
CA ALA A 97 -2.32 45.34 -5.38
C ALA A 97 -2.07 44.82 -3.96
N ARG A 98 -2.98 45.13 -3.02
CA ARG A 98 -3.10 44.39 -1.78
C ARG A 98 -3.31 42.92 -2.14
N ALA A 99 -2.46 42.06 -1.61
CA ALA A 99 -2.61 40.61 -1.64
C ALA A 99 -4.04 40.27 -1.22
N GLY A 100 -4.83 39.79 -2.18
CA GLY A 100 -6.23 39.44 -1.99
C GLY A 100 -6.35 38.32 -0.97
N ALA A 101 -7.26 38.54 -0.02
CA ALA A 101 -7.64 37.60 1.02
C ALA A 101 -7.86 36.19 0.44
N SER A 102 -7.22 35.21 1.09
CA SER A 102 -7.50 33.80 0.88
C SER A 102 -8.94 33.53 1.28
N GLY A 103 -9.82 33.36 0.29
CA GLY A 103 -11.17 32.89 0.55
C GLY A 103 -11.13 31.46 1.13
N PRO A 104 -12.18 31.04 1.84
CA PRO A 104 -12.22 29.69 2.38
C PRO A 104 -12.25 28.64 1.26
N ILE A 105 -11.63 27.48 1.53
CA ILE A 105 -11.58 26.26 0.73
C ILE A 105 -12.99 25.82 0.31
N VAL A 106 -14.00 26.09 1.14
CA VAL A 106 -15.40 25.76 0.88
C VAL A 106 -16.25 27.03 0.87
N VAL A 107 -16.10 27.90 -0.14
CA VAL A 107 -17.17 28.85 -0.48
C VAL A 107 -17.49 28.79 -1.98
N ALA A 108 -18.60 28.08 -2.24
CA ALA A 108 -19.52 28.23 -3.37
C ALA A 108 -19.03 27.81 -4.77
N ASN A 109 -20.01 27.50 -5.61
CA ASN A 109 -19.94 27.19 -7.06
C ASN A 109 -19.28 28.29 -7.92
N GLN A 110 -18.14 28.82 -7.50
CA GLN A 110 -17.38 29.85 -8.20
C GLN A 110 -16.11 29.24 -8.78
N PRO A 111 -15.74 29.60 -10.03
CA PRO A 111 -14.50 29.14 -10.62
C PRO A 111 -13.29 29.54 -9.75
N GLN A 112 -12.51 28.56 -9.31
CA GLN A 112 -11.24 28.78 -8.62
C GLN A 112 -10.07 28.61 -9.60
N THR A 113 -9.05 29.45 -9.47
CA THR A 113 -7.79 29.25 -10.19
C THR A 113 -7.03 28.06 -9.61
N ARG A 114 -6.17 27.42 -10.42
CA ARG A 114 -5.30 26.33 -9.94
C ARG A 114 -4.46 26.73 -8.72
N ALA A 115 -3.94 27.96 -8.71
CA ALA A 115 -3.16 28.47 -7.59
C ALA A 115 -3.96 28.54 -6.28
N GLN A 116 -5.23 28.96 -6.36
CA GLN A 116 -6.14 28.97 -5.20
C GLN A 116 -6.44 27.56 -4.71
N VAL A 117 -6.68 26.61 -5.62
CA VAL A 117 -6.90 25.19 -5.27
C VAL A 117 -5.65 24.59 -4.60
N TYR A 118 -4.46 24.83 -5.15
CA TYR A 118 -3.22 24.34 -4.52
C TYR A 118 -3.00 24.93 -3.13
N GLU A 119 -3.24 26.24 -2.96
CA GLU A 119 -3.11 26.88 -1.65
C GLU A 119 -4.14 26.35 -0.64
N ALA A 120 -5.37 26.12 -1.09
CA ALA A 120 -6.42 25.48 -0.30
C ALA A 120 -5.99 24.10 0.19
N VAL A 121 -5.54 23.23 -0.73
CA VAL A 121 -5.05 21.89 -0.39
C VAL A 121 -3.87 21.97 0.58
N ARG A 122 -2.90 22.87 0.37
CA ARG A 122 -1.77 23.06 1.29
C ARG A 122 -2.22 23.39 2.72
N LYS A 123 -3.17 24.32 2.87
CA LYS A 123 -3.70 24.69 4.20
C LYS A 123 -4.45 23.54 4.85
N MET A 124 -5.25 22.80 4.08
CA MET A 124 -5.99 21.63 4.54
C MET A 124 -5.04 20.51 4.99
N THR A 125 -4.02 20.19 4.19
CA THR A 125 -2.96 19.23 4.52
C THR A 125 -2.20 19.64 5.79
N ALA A 126 -1.89 20.93 5.96
CA ALA A 126 -1.23 21.43 7.16
C ALA A 126 -2.11 21.30 8.42
N LEU A 127 -3.41 21.55 8.31
CA LEU A 127 -4.37 21.31 9.40
C LEU A 127 -4.50 19.83 9.72
N GLY A 128 -4.61 18.97 8.69
CA GLY A 128 -4.65 17.52 8.86
C GLY A 128 -3.43 17.02 9.61
N LYS A 129 -2.24 17.51 9.26
CA LYS A 129 -1.00 17.22 10.00
C LYS A 129 -1.11 17.62 11.46
N GLN A 130 -1.61 18.82 11.79
CA GLN A 130 -1.74 19.22 13.20
C GLN A 130 -2.71 18.32 13.96
N MET A 131 -3.87 18.02 13.37
CA MET A 131 -4.89 17.15 13.95
C MET A 131 -4.42 15.70 14.13
N PHE A 132 -3.55 15.21 13.24
CA PHE A 132 -2.97 13.87 13.35
C PHE A 132 -2.20 13.64 14.66
N PHE A 133 -1.64 14.71 15.24
CA PHE A 133 -0.92 14.68 16.52
C PHE A 133 -1.74 15.23 17.69
N ASP A 134 -3.02 15.57 17.49
CA ASP A 134 -3.85 16.19 18.51
C ASP A 134 -4.63 15.14 19.33
N PRO A 135 -4.26 14.90 20.60
CA PRO A 135 -4.96 13.92 21.42
C PRO A 135 -6.34 14.39 21.88
N SER A 136 -6.65 15.68 21.79
CA SER A 136 -7.96 16.23 22.20
C SER A 136 -9.11 15.76 21.30
N LEU A 137 -8.79 15.21 20.12
CA LEU A 137 -9.78 14.60 19.24
C LEU A 137 -10.34 13.27 19.80
N SER A 138 -9.61 12.61 20.71
CA SER A 138 -10.09 11.40 21.38
C SER A 138 -11.04 11.72 22.53
N GLY A 139 -11.95 10.78 22.83
CA GLY A 139 -12.84 10.84 23.99
C GLY A 139 -12.11 10.91 25.32
N SER A 140 -10.91 10.33 25.41
CA SER A 140 -10.03 10.37 26.59
C SER A 140 -9.17 11.64 26.68
N GLY A 141 -9.01 12.37 25.57
CA GLY A 141 -8.04 13.48 25.46
C GLY A 141 -6.57 13.03 25.52
N LYS A 142 -6.29 11.72 25.39
CA LYS A 142 -4.95 11.13 25.57
C LYS A 142 -4.40 10.41 24.33
N LEU A 143 -5.25 10.12 23.35
CA LEU A 143 -4.88 9.36 22.15
C LEU A 143 -4.99 10.25 20.90
N ALA A 144 -3.93 10.29 20.10
CA ALA A 144 -3.92 10.91 18.77
C ALA A 144 -3.71 9.82 17.70
N CYS A 145 -3.91 10.14 16.42
CA CYS A 145 -3.59 9.22 15.31
C CYS A 145 -2.12 8.76 15.42
N ALA A 146 -1.21 9.70 15.68
CA ALA A 146 0.21 9.46 15.85
C ALA A 146 0.60 8.56 17.04
N SER A 147 -0.29 8.37 18.02
CA SER A 147 -0.05 7.45 19.14
C SER A 147 0.02 5.99 18.67
N CYS A 148 -0.75 5.64 17.64
CA CYS A 148 -0.75 4.31 17.00
C CYS A 148 0.04 4.29 15.69
N HIS A 149 0.17 5.43 15.02
CA HIS A 149 0.83 5.58 13.73
C HIS A 149 2.06 6.49 13.84
N SER A 150 3.16 5.98 14.39
CA SER A 150 4.38 6.75 14.63
C SER A 150 5.11 7.05 13.31
N PRO A 151 5.39 8.33 12.99
CA PRO A 151 6.17 8.68 11.80
C PRO A 151 7.56 8.02 11.76
N GLN A 152 8.19 7.81 12.93
CA GLN A 152 9.51 7.18 13.05
C GLN A 152 9.49 5.68 12.78
N HIS A 153 8.32 5.06 12.74
CA HIS A 153 8.11 3.63 12.48
C HIS A 153 7.22 3.43 11.24
N ALA A 154 7.41 4.29 10.22
CA ALA A 154 6.63 4.24 8.99
C ALA A 154 5.11 4.20 9.21
N PHE A 155 4.62 5.02 10.14
CA PHE A 155 3.22 5.09 10.54
C PHE A 155 2.64 3.76 11.01
N THR A 156 3.47 2.94 11.65
CA THR A 156 3.06 1.78 12.46
C THR A 156 3.30 2.08 13.94
N PRO A 157 2.83 1.22 14.88
CA PRO A 157 3.09 1.44 16.30
C PRO A 157 4.58 1.41 16.64
N ALA A 158 5.01 2.31 17.53
CA ALA A 158 6.37 2.36 18.07
C ALA A 158 6.62 1.34 19.22
N ASN A 159 5.70 0.38 19.40
CA ASN A 159 5.71 -0.60 20.47
C ASN A 159 5.37 -1.99 19.94
N ALA A 160 5.67 -3.02 20.74
CA ALA A 160 5.50 -4.43 20.38
C ALA A 160 4.14 -5.00 20.82
N LEU A 161 3.14 -4.17 21.08
CA LEU A 161 1.81 -4.69 21.40
C LEU A 161 1.21 -5.35 20.16
N SER A 162 0.59 -6.53 20.31
CA SER A 162 -0.13 -7.18 19.21
C SER A 162 -1.23 -6.26 18.64
N VAL A 163 -1.92 -5.54 19.52
CA VAL A 163 -2.99 -4.59 19.21
C VAL A 163 -2.92 -3.42 20.20
N GLN A 164 -3.32 -2.23 19.76
CA GLN A 164 -3.23 -1.03 20.59
C GLN A 164 -4.39 -0.96 21.60
N LEU A 165 -4.15 -0.18 22.67
CA LEU A 165 -5.14 0.13 23.70
C LEU A 165 -5.73 1.53 23.47
N GLY A 166 -7.02 1.66 23.71
CA GLY A 166 -7.78 2.90 23.56
C GLY A 166 -8.95 2.98 24.53
N GLY A 167 -10.00 3.68 24.12
CA GLY A 167 -11.14 4.00 24.96
C GLY A 167 -10.91 5.17 25.90
N ASP A 168 -11.93 5.54 26.67
CA ASP A 168 -11.89 6.70 27.58
C ASP A 168 -10.80 6.60 28.67
N ASP A 169 -10.43 5.38 29.06
CA ASP A 169 -9.46 5.10 30.12
C ASP A 169 -8.13 4.50 29.61
N MET A 170 -7.97 4.33 28.30
CA MET A 170 -6.79 3.73 27.65
C MET A 170 -6.56 2.24 27.99
N HIS A 171 -7.59 1.52 28.45
CA HIS A 171 -7.48 0.08 28.75
C HIS A 171 -8.26 -0.82 27.80
N GLN A 172 -9.05 -0.26 26.88
CA GLN A 172 -9.82 -1.07 25.94
C GLN A 172 -8.91 -1.60 24.84
N GLN A 173 -8.88 -2.92 24.67
CA GLN A 173 -8.05 -3.56 23.67
C GLN A 173 -8.79 -3.66 22.34
N GLY A 174 -8.15 -3.24 21.24
CA GLY A 174 -8.62 -3.61 19.90
C GLY A 174 -8.46 -5.11 19.63
N PHE A 175 -8.74 -5.54 18.40
CA PHE A 175 -8.53 -6.95 18.02
C PHE A 175 -7.79 -7.13 16.70
N ARG A 176 -7.40 -6.03 16.06
CA ARG A 176 -6.50 -6.04 14.90
C ARG A 176 -5.24 -5.22 15.17
N ALA A 177 -4.11 -5.69 14.66
CA ALA A 177 -2.86 -4.97 14.65
C ALA A 177 -3.00 -3.71 13.79
N VAL A 178 -2.27 -2.66 14.11
CA VAL A 178 -2.33 -1.40 13.35
C VAL A 178 -1.49 -1.54 12.06
N PRO A 179 -2.08 -1.38 10.86
CA PRO A 179 -1.33 -1.38 9.61
C PRO A 179 -0.55 -0.08 9.44
N THR A 180 0.40 -0.05 8.50
CA THR A 180 1.04 1.21 8.09
C THR A 180 0.03 2.10 7.35
N LEU A 181 0.20 3.42 7.47
CA LEU A 181 -0.50 4.41 6.63
C LEU A 181 0.29 4.79 5.36
N MET A 182 1.52 4.30 5.21
CA MET A 182 2.31 4.55 4.01
C MET A 182 1.81 3.70 2.83
N TYR A 183 1.92 4.25 1.62
CA TYR A 183 1.61 3.58 0.37
C TYR A 183 0.15 3.16 0.17
N LEU A 184 -0.79 3.81 0.86
CA LEU A 184 -2.23 3.52 0.72
C LEU A 184 -2.89 4.17 -0.51
N GLN A 185 -2.21 5.11 -1.18
CA GLN A 185 -2.74 5.92 -2.29
C GLN A 185 -2.93 5.12 -3.58
N LYS A 186 -2.26 3.97 -3.68
CA LYS A 186 -2.36 3.03 -4.81
C LYS A 186 -3.38 1.91 -4.56
N VAL A 187 -3.99 1.87 -3.39
CA VAL A 187 -5.01 0.87 -3.07
C VAL A 187 -6.28 1.23 -3.84
N PRO A 188 -6.79 0.36 -4.73
CA PRO A 188 -8.04 0.63 -5.43
C PRO A 188 -9.23 0.58 -4.46
N PRO A 189 -10.37 1.21 -4.80
CA PRO A 189 -11.64 0.92 -4.14
C PRO A 189 -11.94 -0.59 -4.15
N PHE A 190 -12.65 -1.07 -3.15
CA PHE A 190 -13.01 -2.47 -3.06
C PHE A 190 -13.88 -2.90 -4.26
N THR A 191 -13.49 -4.00 -4.89
CA THR A 191 -14.32 -4.72 -5.87
C THR A 191 -14.27 -6.21 -5.55
N GLU A 192 -15.35 -6.93 -5.87
CA GLU A 192 -15.41 -8.39 -5.77
C GLU A 192 -14.69 -9.09 -6.93
N HIS A 193 -14.58 -8.40 -8.06
CA HIS A 193 -13.97 -8.87 -9.30
C HIS A 193 -12.99 -7.81 -9.76
N PHE A 194 -11.70 -8.12 -9.71
CA PHE A 194 -10.64 -7.21 -10.10
C PHE A 194 -9.90 -7.77 -11.30
N HIS A 195 -9.81 -6.95 -12.33
CA HIS A 195 -9.06 -7.22 -13.53
C HIS A 195 -7.95 -6.18 -13.59
N ASP A 196 -6.71 -6.65 -13.72
CA ASP A 196 -5.59 -5.74 -13.93
C ASP A 196 -5.85 -4.97 -15.23
N SER A 197 -5.72 -3.65 -15.15
CA SER A 197 -5.97 -2.79 -16.31
C SER A 197 -5.08 -3.20 -17.49
N ASP A 198 -5.46 -2.89 -18.73
CA ASP A 198 -4.62 -3.01 -19.94
C ASP A 198 -3.17 -2.44 -19.75
N GLU A 199 -2.97 -1.53 -18.80
CA GLU A 199 -1.69 -0.90 -18.45
C GLU A 199 -0.89 -1.64 -17.37
N GLU A 200 -1.47 -2.63 -16.67
CA GLU A 200 -0.84 -3.38 -15.57
C GLU A 200 -0.86 -4.91 -15.79
N GLY A 201 -1.76 -5.46 -16.63
CA GLY A 201 -1.87 -6.92 -16.79
C GLY A 201 -2.84 -7.43 -17.86
N ASP A 202 -3.29 -8.68 -17.68
CA ASP A 202 -4.21 -9.39 -18.56
C ASP A 202 -5.63 -9.33 -17.98
N GLU A 203 -6.48 -8.49 -18.56
CA GLU A 203 -7.89 -8.31 -18.20
C GLU A 203 -8.72 -9.61 -18.27
N SER A 204 -8.18 -10.70 -18.87
CA SER A 204 -8.87 -11.99 -18.92
C SER A 204 -8.82 -12.77 -17.62
N VAL A 205 -7.97 -12.37 -16.66
CA VAL A 205 -7.85 -13.00 -15.35
C VAL A 205 -8.59 -12.17 -14.30
N ASP A 206 -9.51 -12.80 -13.58
CA ASP A 206 -10.14 -12.21 -12.39
C ASP A 206 -9.28 -12.55 -11.17
N ALA A 207 -8.69 -11.52 -10.55
CA ALA A 207 -7.92 -11.64 -9.32
C ALA A 207 -8.82 -11.78 -8.07
N GLY A 208 -10.14 -11.69 -8.23
CA GLY A 208 -11.11 -11.80 -7.16
C GLY A 208 -11.21 -10.53 -6.32
N PRO A 209 -11.56 -10.65 -5.02
CA PRO A 209 -11.80 -9.50 -4.18
C PRO A 209 -10.52 -8.72 -3.89
N THR A 210 -10.50 -7.44 -4.26
CA THR A 210 -9.30 -6.58 -4.20
C THR A 210 -9.68 -5.17 -3.76
N GLY A 211 -8.76 -4.52 -3.05
CA GLY A 211 -8.89 -3.12 -2.69
C GLY A 211 -9.60 -2.87 -1.37
N GLY A 212 -10.00 -1.62 -1.19
CA GLY A 212 -10.49 -1.10 0.08
C GLY A 212 -9.36 -0.93 1.11
N LEU A 213 -9.52 0.04 1.99
CA LEU A 213 -8.60 0.32 3.08
C LEU A 213 -8.91 -0.55 4.29
N THR A 214 -8.00 -0.52 5.27
CA THR A 214 -7.96 -1.39 6.47
C THR A 214 -7.62 -2.85 6.14
N TRP A 215 -7.80 -3.77 7.09
CA TRP A 215 -7.51 -5.20 6.92
C TRP A 215 -8.61 -5.96 6.17
N ASP A 216 -9.86 -5.49 6.21
CA ASP A 216 -11.03 -6.18 5.61
C ASP A 216 -11.63 -5.42 4.41
N GLY A 217 -10.96 -4.37 3.93
CA GLY A 217 -11.35 -3.61 2.76
C GLY A 217 -12.68 -2.87 2.91
N ARG A 218 -13.12 -2.54 4.12
CA ARG A 218 -14.49 -2.05 4.39
C ARG A 218 -14.80 -0.59 4.02
N VAL A 219 -13.80 0.19 3.60
CA VAL A 219 -13.94 1.61 3.23
C VAL A 219 -12.97 1.95 2.10
N ASP A 220 -13.35 2.86 1.20
CA ASP A 220 -12.58 3.13 -0.03
C ASP A 220 -11.80 4.44 -0.01
N HIS A 221 -12.05 5.28 0.99
CA HIS A 221 -11.52 6.63 1.05
C HIS A 221 -10.87 6.93 2.40
N GLY A 222 -9.85 7.79 2.38
CA GLY A 222 -9.11 8.19 3.58
C GLY A 222 -10.01 8.86 4.61
N GLU A 223 -11.04 9.61 4.20
CA GLU A 223 -12.00 10.23 5.09
C GLU A 223 -12.86 9.20 5.85
N GLU A 224 -13.25 8.13 5.17
CA GLU A 224 -14.02 7.03 5.76
C GLU A 224 -13.14 6.20 6.68
N GLN A 225 -11.89 5.95 6.28
CA GLN A 225 -10.88 5.31 7.11
C GLN A 225 -10.62 6.12 8.39
N ALA A 226 -10.43 7.44 8.29
CA ALA A 226 -10.12 8.32 9.42
C ALA A 226 -11.30 8.44 10.40
N ARG A 227 -12.53 8.26 9.91
CA ARG A 227 -13.73 8.23 10.75
C ARG A 227 -13.70 7.07 11.73
N ILE A 228 -13.22 5.90 11.31
CA ILE A 228 -13.24 4.66 12.10
C ILE A 228 -12.57 4.88 13.46
N PRO A 229 -11.25 5.16 13.57
CA PRO A 229 -10.59 5.25 14.86
C PRO A 229 -11.15 6.37 15.73
N LEU A 230 -11.62 7.47 15.13
CA LEU A 230 -12.24 8.58 15.86
C LEU A 230 -13.48 8.15 16.65
N VAL A 231 -14.29 7.21 16.14
CA VAL A 231 -15.58 6.84 16.77
C VAL A 231 -15.61 5.43 17.33
N THR A 232 -14.61 4.59 17.04
CA THR A 232 -14.52 3.23 17.58
C THR A 232 -14.31 3.26 19.11
N PRO A 233 -15.13 2.53 19.91
CA PRO A 233 -15.06 2.59 21.37
C PRO A 233 -13.75 2.12 22.00
N PHE A 234 -13.06 1.20 21.34
CA PHE A 234 -11.77 0.65 21.80
C PHE A 234 -10.56 1.35 21.16
N GLU A 235 -10.78 2.41 20.36
CA GLU A 235 -9.71 3.25 19.79
C GLU A 235 -9.79 4.66 20.40
N MET A 236 -10.19 5.69 19.64
CA MET A 236 -10.25 7.05 20.17
C MET A 236 -11.56 7.36 20.91
N ASN A 237 -12.61 6.54 20.76
CA ASN A 237 -13.90 6.64 21.49
C ASN A 237 -14.48 8.06 21.56
N SER A 238 -14.41 8.80 20.47
CA SER A 238 -14.95 10.16 20.38
C SER A 238 -16.35 10.16 19.75
N THR A 239 -16.92 11.35 19.61
CA THR A 239 -18.16 11.57 18.86
C THR A 239 -17.97 12.79 17.96
N PRO A 240 -18.77 12.95 16.89
CA PRO A 240 -18.71 14.15 16.07
C PRO A 240 -18.82 15.45 16.89
N ALA A 241 -19.65 15.47 17.94
CA ALA A 241 -19.78 16.62 18.84
C ALA A 241 -18.53 16.87 19.69
N LYS A 242 -17.92 15.81 20.26
CA LYS A 242 -16.66 15.93 21.02
C LYS A 242 -15.52 16.44 20.14
N VAL A 243 -15.35 15.86 18.94
CA VAL A 243 -14.35 16.29 17.95
C VAL A 243 -14.57 17.75 17.55
N ALA A 244 -15.81 18.13 17.26
CA ALA A 244 -16.15 19.50 16.93
C ALA A 244 -15.86 20.48 18.10
N GLY A 245 -16.13 20.06 19.34
CA GLY A 245 -15.76 20.79 20.54
C GLY A 245 -14.24 20.98 20.68
N ALA A 246 -13.47 19.92 20.43
CA ALA A 246 -12.01 19.97 20.45
C ALA A 246 -11.46 20.96 19.41
N VAL A 247 -11.94 20.91 18.15
CA VAL A 247 -11.52 21.85 17.09
C VAL A 247 -11.89 23.30 17.42
N ARG A 248 -13.01 23.55 18.11
CA ARG A 248 -13.37 24.90 18.57
C ARG A 248 -12.42 25.43 19.64
N ALA A 249 -11.94 24.56 20.51
CA ALA A 249 -11.03 24.92 21.60
C ALA A 249 -9.54 24.86 21.18
N ALA A 250 -9.23 24.25 20.04
CA ALA A 250 -7.87 24.01 19.59
C ALA A 250 -7.12 25.30 19.23
N PRO A 251 -5.78 25.35 19.41
CA PRO A 251 -4.95 26.47 18.96
C PRO A 251 -5.10 26.77 17.46
N TYR A 252 -5.37 25.75 16.65
CA TYR A 252 -5.52 25.86 15.19
C TYR A 252 -6.93 26.24 14.73
N SER A 253 -7.83 26.62 15.64
CA SER A 253 -9.23 26.91 15.31
C SER A 253 -9.39 28.10 14.34
N ALA A 254 -8.46 29.07 14.39
CA ALA A 254 -8.47 30.21 13.47
C ALA A 254 -8.04 29.79 12.06
N GLU A 255 -7.02 28.96 11.94
CA GLU A 255 -6.58 28.36 10.68
C GLU A 255 -7.67 27.45 10.10
N PHE A 256 -8.39 26.71 10.95
CA PHE A 256 -9.52 25.89 10.51
C PHE A 256 -10.65 26.74 9.92
N ARG A 257 -10.98 27.90 10.51
CA ARG A 257 -11.92 28.88 9.93
C ARG A 257 -11.40 29.44 8.62
N ALA A 258 -10.12 29.79 8.54
CA ALA A 258 -9.53 30.33 7.32
C ALA A 258 -9.51 29.30 6.19
N ALA A 259 -9.29 28.02 6.53
CA ALA A 259 -9.34 26.91 5.60
C ALA A 259 -10.78 26.61 5.19
N PHE A 260 -11.66 26.22 6.09
CA PHE A 260 -12.98 25.70 5.68
C PHE A 260 -14.07 26.76 5.58
N GLY A 261 -13.86 27.93 6.18
CA GLY A 261 -14.80 29.05 6.23
C GLY A 261 -15.60 29.06 7.53
N GLU A 262 -16.01 30.26 7.96
CA GLU A 262 -16.72 30.45 9.23
C GLU A 262 -18.01 29.60 9.31
N GLN A 263 -18.68 29.41 8.18
CA GLN A 263 -19.92 28.64 8.07
C GLN A 263 -19.77 27.18 8.52
N VAL A 264 -18.57 26.61 8.45
CA VAL A 264 -18.33 25.23 8.90
C VAL A 264 -18.52 25.10 10.41
N PHE A 265 -18.30 26.18 11.17
CA PHE A 265 -18.56 26.19 12.61
C PHE A 265 -20.06 26.23 12.98
N GLY A 266 -20.94 26.37 12.00
CA GLY A 266 -22.39 26.36 12.17
C GLY A 266 -22.98 24.99 12.55
N SER A 267 -22.24 23.88 12.39
CA SER A 267 -22.69 22.56 12.87
C SER A 267 -21.53 21.63 13.22
N ASP A 268 -21.72 20.79 14.23
CA ASP A 268 -20.74 19.76 14.60
C ASP A 268 -20.47 18.77 13.46
N ALA A 269 -21.50 18.43 12.70
CA ALA A 269 -21.37 17.55 11.54
C ALA A 269 -20.49 18.16 10.43
N ALA A 270 -20.59 19.47 10.18
CA ALA A 270 -19.76 20.14 9.21
C ALA A 270 -18.30 20.22 9.66
N ILE A 271 -18.04 20.55 10.93
CA ILE A 271 -16.68 20.51 11.49
C ILE A 271 -16.12 19.09 11.38
N PHE A 272 -16.88 18.08 11.82
CA PHE A 272 -16.42 16.70 11.77
C PHE A 272 -16.09 16.25 10.34
N LYS A 273 -16.93 16.58 9.34
CA LYS A 273 -16.63 16.32 7.93
C LYS A 273 -15.34 17.00 7.48
N ALA A 274 -15.13 18.26 7.84
CA ALA A 274 -13.92 19.01 7.50
C ALA A 274 -12.65 18.44 8.18
N VAL A 275 -12.77 17.91 9.40
CA VAL A 275 -11.69 17.16 10.07
C VAL A 275 -11.30 15.94 9.25
N LEU A 276 -12.28 15.13 8.81
CA LEU A 276 -12.00 13.94 8.00
C LEU A 276 -11.32 14.32 6.67
N GLN A 277 -11.80 15.37 5.99
CA GLN A 277 -11.19 15.86 4.75
C GLN A 277 -9.73 16.30 4.95
N ALA A 278 -9.45 17.02 6.05
CA ALA A 278 -8.09 17.46 6.36
C ALA A 278 -7.16 16.28 6.69
N LEU A 279 -7.61 15.31 7.49
CA LEU A 279 -6.85 14.10 7.79
C LEU A 279 -6.56 13.30 6.52
N GLY A 280 -7.58 13.07 5.69
CA GLY A 280 -7.40 12.42 4.39
C GLY A 280 -6.40 13.16 3.50
N ALA A 281 -6.50 14.50 3.42
CA ALA A 281 -5.55 15.31 2.65
C ALA A 281 -4.11 15.28 3.20
N PHE A 282 -3.94 15.08 4.52
CA PHE A 282 -2.62 14.88 5.10
C PHE A 282 -2.03 13.53 4.69
N GLU A 283 -2.81 12.45 4.79
CA GLU A 283 -2.39 11.10 4.40
C GLU A 283 -2.11 10.95 2.90
N GLN A 284 -2.55 11.90 2.06
CA GLN A 284 -2.20 11.97 0.64
C GLN A 284 -0.87 12.71 0.35
N SER A 285 -0.12 13.13 1.38
CA SER A 285 1.15 13.86 1.19
C SER A 285 2.25 12.94 0.65
N PRO A 286 2.69 13.07 -0.62
CA PRO A 286 3.61 12.10 -1.23
C PRO A 286 4.96 12.02 -0.52
N GLU A 287 5.47 13.16 -0.07
CA GLU A 287 6.78 13.27 0.59
C GLU A 287 6.84 12.57 1.95
N ILE A 288 5.68 12.24 2.52
CA ILE A 288 5.54 11.64 3.85
C ILE A 288 5.10 10.18 3.74
N PHE A 289 4.11 9.91 2.87
CA PHE A 289 3.45 8.60 2.82
C PHE A 289 3.84 7.74 1.61
N THR A 290 4.44 8.32 0.56
CA THR A 290 4.94 7.58 -0.62
C THR A 290 6.31 8.07 -1.10
N PRO A 291 7.34 8.11 -0.24
CA PRO A 291 8.63 8.70 -0.61
C PRO A 291 9.43 7.84 -1.61
N TYR A 292 9.14 6.53 -1.70
CA TYR A 292 9.87 5.56 -2.56
C TYR A 292 11.39 5.71 -2.43
N SER A 293 11.86 5.69 -1.18
CA SER A 293 13.22 6.09 -0.79
C SER A 293 14.04 4.95 -0.21
N SER A 294 13.63 3.70 -0.46
CA SER A 294 14.31 2.52 0.07
C SER A 294 15.56 2.14 -0.73
N LYS A 295 16.37 1.22 -0.18
CA LYS A 295 17.52 0.68 -0.92
C LYS A 295 17.07 -0.07 -2.16
N TYR A 296 15.92 -0.75 -2.09
CA TYR A 296 15.34 -1.44 -3.23
C TYR A 296 14.90 -0.48 -4.33
N ASP A 297 14.30 0.67 -3.98
CA ASP A 297 13.97 1.70 -4.96
C ASP A 297 15.24 2.24 -5.64
N ALA A 298 16.31 2.50 -4.87
CA ALA A 298 17.59 2.89 -5.43
C ALA A 298 18.22 1.79 -6.31
N PHE A 299 18.04 0.51 -5.97
CA PHE A 299 18.48 -0.62 -6.80
C PHE A 299 17.71 -0.70 -8.13
N LEU A 300 16.38 -0.55 -8.09
CA LEU A 300 15.53 -0.50 -9.29
C LEU A 300 15.82 0.71 -10.17
N ASP A 301 16.39 1.77 -9.62
CA ASP A 301 16.86 2.96 -10.33
C ASP A 301 18.33 2.85 -10.79
N HIS A 302 19.00 1.71 -10.57
CA HIS A 302 20.43 1.49 -10.84
C HIS A 302 21.38 2.43 -10.07
N LYS A 303 20.92 2.98 -8.94
CA LYS A 303 21.68 3.88 -8.04
C LYS A 303 22.29 3.17 -6.83
N ALA A 304 21.93 1.91 -6.61
CA ALA A 304 22.48 1.06 -5.55
C ALA A 304 22.64 -0.39 -6.03
N THR A 305 23.50 -1.14 -5.35
CA THR A 305 23.60 -2.59 -5.52
C THR A 305 23.07 -3.30 -4.28
N LEU A 306 22.42 -4.44 -4.50
CA LEU A 306 22.13 -5.38 -3.43
C LEU A 306 23.40 -6.18 -3.12
N SER A 307 23.62 -6.49 -1.85
CA SER A 307 24.58 -7.48 -1.40
C SER A 307 24.16 -8.88 -1.85
N ASP A 308 25.09 -9.83 -1.78
CA ASP A 308 24.81 -11.20 -2.20
C ASP A 308 23.64 -11.83 -1.42
N ALA A 309 23.50 -11.54 -0.12
CA ALA A 309 22.39 -12.03 0.70
C ALA A 309 21.05 -11.41 0.29
N GLU A 310 21.01 -10.09 0.12
CA GLU A 310 19.81 -9.37 -0.33
C GLU A 310 19.38 -9.85 -1.73
N MET A 311 20.33 -10.13 -2.63
CA MET A 311 20.04 -10.65 -3.97
C MET A 311 19.51 -12.09 -3.92
N ARG A 312 20.12 -12.99 -3.12
CA ARG A 312 19.57 -14.34 -2.91
C ARG A 312 18.16 -14.27 -2.31
N GLY A 313 17.94 -13.37 -1.38
CA GLY A 313 16.62 -13.11 -0.79
C GLY A 313 15.58 -12.71 -1.83
N LEU A 314 15.91 -11.77 -2.72
CA LEU A 314 15.03 -11.36 -3.82
C LEU A 314 14.71 -12.54 -4.76
N LEU A 315 15.70 -13.37 -5.09
CA LEU A 315 15.48 -14.56 -5.94
C LEU A 315 14.56 -15.58 -5.26
N LEU A 316 14.76 -15.86 -3.97
CA LEU A 316 13.91 -16.77 -3.19
C LEU A 316 12.48 -16.23 -3.01
N PHE A 317 12.34 -14.91 -2.86
CA PHE A 317 11.06 -14.22 -2.76
C PHE A 317 10.24 -14.36 -4.05
N ASN A 318 10.90 -14.35 -5.21
CA ASN A 318 10.27 -14.45 -6.52
C ASN A 318 10.10 -15.90 -7.04
N ASP A 319 10.83 -16.87 -6.48
CA ASP A 319 10.79 -18.25 -6.96
C ASP A 319 9.50 -18.96 -6.52
N GLU A 320 8.64 -19.27 -7.49
CA GLU A 320 7.34 -19.95 -7.34
C GLU A 320 7.43 -21.33 -6.67
N ARG A 321 8.61 -21.98 -6.70
CA ARG A 321 8.85 -23.29 -6.07
C ARG A 321 9.42 -23.20 -4.65
N LYS A 322 9.76 -21.97 -4.23
CA LYS A 322 10.42 -21.64 -2.96
C LYS A 322 9.51 -20.72 -2.15
N GLY A 323 9.82 -19.42 -2.10
CA GLY A 323 9.05 -18.47 -1.30
C GLY A 323 7.69 -18.16 -1.92
N ASN A 324 7.62 -18.08 -3.25
CA ASN A 324 6.43 -17.68 -4.01
C ASN A 324 5.77 -16.39 -3.48
N CYS A 325 6.53 -15.55 -2.76
CA CYS A 325 5.99 -14.38 -2.06
C CYS A 325 5.45 -13.37 -3.05
N ALA A 326 6.11 -13.23 -4.21
CA ALA A 326 5.75 -12.29 -5.26
C ALA A 326 4.43 -12.59 -5.97
N SER A 327 3.83 -13.77 -5.75
CA SER A 327 2.48 -14.07 -6.26
C SER A 327 1.40 -13.18 -5.66
N CYS A 328 1.58 -12.71 -4.42
CA CYS A 328 0.71 -11.71 -3.78
C CYS A 328 1.46 -10.41 -3.46
N HIS A 329 2.77 -10.46 -3.21
CA HIS A 329 3.58 -9.30 -2.85
C HIS A 329 4.49 -8.87 -4.00
N ILE A 330 3.89 -8.36 -5.07
CA ILE A 330 4.55 -8.06 -6.35
C ILE A 330 5.80 -7.17 -6.15
N SER A 331 6.98 -7.70 -6.52
CA SER A 331 8.26 -7.00 -6.38
C SER A 331 8.70 -6.26 -7.65
N GLN A 332 8.03 -6.50 -8.78
CA GLN A 332 8.41 -5.93 -10.07
C GLN A 332 7.75 -4.56 -10.26
N ARG A 333 8.38 -3.67 -11.04
CA ARG A 333 7.70 -2.46 -11.50
C ARG A 333 6.48 -2.85 -12.33
N ALA A 334 5.40 -2.09 -12.20
CA ALA A 334 4.28 -2.20 -13.12
C ALA A 334 4.71 -1.77 -14.54
N LEU A 335 3.91 -2.07 -15.56
CA LEU A 335 4.27 -1.79 -16.95
C LEU A 335 4.35 -0.27 -17.24
N ASP A 336 3.63 0.54 -16.47
CA ASP A 336 3.73 2.01 -16.47
C ASP A 336 5.04 2.55 -15.86
N GLY A 337 5.89 1.66 -15.35
CA GLY A 337 7.17 1.98 -14.70
C GLY A 337 7.06 2.35 -13.22
N SER A 338 5.84 2.38 -12.66
CA SER A 338 5.62 2.70 -11.26
C SER A 338 6.29 1.68 -10.34
N ALA A 339 6.71 2.16 -9.17
CA ALA A 339 7.43 1.34 -8.22
C ALA A 339 6.50 0.27 -7.60
N PRO A 340 7.01 -0.94 -7.34
CA PRO A 340 6.22 -2.03 -6.75
C PRO A 340 5.62 -1.64 -5.41
N GLN A 341 4.37 -2.00 -5.18
CA GLN A 341 3.71 -1.80 -3.89
C GLN A 341 3.98 -2.95 -2.91
N PHE A 342 4.57 -4.07 -3.39
CA PHE A 342 4.71 -5.30 -2.60
C PHE A 342 3.38 -5.80 -2.05
N SER A 343 2.33 -5.65 -2.84
CA SER A 343 0.98 -6.09 -2.59
C SER A 343 0.22 -6.03 -3.92
N ASP A 344 -0.61 -7.03 -4.16
CA ASP A 344 -1.66 -7.08 -5.19
C ASP A 344 -2.97 -6.40 -4.72
N PHE A 345 -3.01 -5.99 -3.44
CA PHE A 345 -4.19 -5.50 -2.73
C PHE A 345 -5.36 -6.48 -2.69
N GLY A 346 -5.15 -7.74 -3.08
CA GLY A 346 -6.13 -8.82 -3.02
C GLY A 346 -6.46 -9.18 -1.57
N LEU A 347 -7.59 -9.83 -1.36
CA LEU A 347 -7.98 -10.36 -0.05
C LEU A 347 -7.83 -11.88 -0.03
N ILE A 348 -7.06 -12.38 0.93
CA ILE A 348 -6.70 -13.81 1.00
C ILE A 348 -6.74 -14.35 2.42
N ALA A 349 -7.05 -15.64 2.57
CA ALA A 349 -7.00 -16.34 3.85
C ALA A 349 -5.79 -17.29 3.88
N ILE A 350 -4.84 -17.02 4.77
CA ILE A 350 -3.63 -17.87 4.91
C ILE A 350 -3.63 -18.71 6.19
N GLY A 351 -4.68 -18.63 7.00
CA GLY A 351 -4.84 -19.46 8.20
C GLY A 351 -3.88 -19.13 9.34
N VAL A 352 -3.55 -17.85 9.53
CA VAL A 352 -2.74 -17.38 10.69
C VAL A 352 -3.34 -17.92 12.00
N PRO A 353 -2.52 -18.38 12.98
CA PRO A 353 -3.07 -18.95 14.20
C PRO A 353 -3.76 -17.90 15.08
N ARG A 354 -4.60 -18.40 15.99
CA ARG A 354 -5.36 -17.57 16.92
C ARG A 354 -4.45 -16.92 17.96
N ASN A 355 -4.42 -15.59 17.99
CA ASN A 355 -3.75 -14.85 19.06
C ASN A 355 -4.57 -14.92 20.37
N ARG A 356 -4.20 -15.83 21.27
CA ARG A 356 -4.91 -16.06 22.54
C ARG A 356 -4.67 -14.99 23.60
N GLU A 357 -3.74 -14.06 23.37
CA GLU A 357 -3.50 -12.94 24.26
C GLU A 357 -4.57 -11.84 24.12
N LEU A 358 -5.28 -11.82 22.99
CA LEU A 358 -6.36 -10.86 22.75
C LEU A 358 -7.57 -11.17 23.63
N ALA A 359 -8.10 -10.14 24.30
CA ALA A 359 -9.24 -10.25 25.21
C ALA A 359 -10.49 -10.78 24.52
N VAL A 360 -10.74 -10.39 23.27
CA VAL A 360 -11.87 -10.90 22.46
C VAL A 360 -11.79 -12.41 22.24
N ASN A 361 -10.58 -12.97 22.21
CA ASN A 361 -10.36 -14.39 21.96
C ASN A 361 -10.55 -15.27 23.20
N LYS A 362 -10.82 -14.68 24.37
CA LYS A 362 -11.31 -15.39 25.56
C LYS A 362 -12.71 -15.95 25.34
N ASP A 363 -13.53 -15.33 24.50
CA ASP A 363 -14.73 -15.95 23.98
C ASP A 363 -14.35 -16.94 22.86
N PRO A 364 -14.54 -18.26 23.05
CA PRO A 364 -14.21 -19.24 22.01
C PRO A 364 -15.14 -19.16 20.78
N LYS A 365 -16.23 -18.39 20.85
CA LYS A 365 -17.16 -18.18 19.73
C LYS A 365 -16.80 -16.97 18.88
N PHE A 366 -15.96 -16.07 19.38
CA PHE A 366 -15.52 -14.91 18.62
C PHE A 366 -14.51 -15.33 17.55
N PHE A 367 -14.73 -14.89 16.32
CA PHE A 367 -13.77 -14.99 15.23
C PHE A 367 -13.77 -13.67 14.47
N ASP A 368 -12.59 -13.15 14.19
CA ASP A 368 -12.43 -12.11 13.18
C ASP A 368 -12.45 -12.78 11.82
N LEU A 369 -13.54 -12.60 11.07
CA LEU A 369 -13.75 -13.24 9.78
C LEU A 369 -13.32 -12.33 8.62
N GLY A 370 -12.59 -11.24 8.90
CA GLY A 370 -12.09 -10.33 7.88
C GLY A 370 -13.20 -9.68 7.07
N ALA A 371 -13.19 -9.87 5.75
CA ALA A 371 -14.15 -9.25 4.83
C ALA A 371 -15.62 -9.62 5.14
N CYS A 372 -15.91 -10.77 5.74
CA CYS A 372 -17.29 -11.13 6.08
C CYS A 372 -17.75 -10.68 7.49
N GLY A 373 -16.90 -9.95 8.23
CA GLY A 373 -17.20 -9.34 9.53
C GLY A 373 -16.15 -9.65 10.61
N PRO A 374 -16.30 -9.12 11.84
CA PRO A 374 -17.48 -8.41 12.35
C PRO A 374 -17.51 -6.92 12.06
N GLU A 375 -16.44 -6.27 11.60
CA GLU A 375 -16.44 -4.82 11.32
C GLU A 375 -17.12 -4.50 9.99
N ARG A 376 -16.87 -5.32 8.97
CA ARG A 376 -17.52 -5.22 7.67
C ARG A 376 -18.93 -5.84 7.69
N GLN A 377 -19.92 -5.12 7.18
CA GLN A 377 -21.35 -5.54 7.27
C GLN A 377 -22.00 -5.86 5.91
N ASP A 378 -21.52 -5.26 4.83
CA ASP A 378 -22.06 -5.41 3.47
C ASP A 378 -21.86 -6.82 2.89
N LEU A 379 -20.81 -7.53 3.31
CA LEU A 379 -20.53 -8.91 2.90
C LEU A 379 -20.92 -9.95 3.96
N LYS A 380 -21.63 -9.55 5.01
CA LYS A 380 -22.01 -10.44 6.11
C LYS A 380 -22.90 -11.58 5.60
N GLY A 381 -22.55 -12.81 5.98
CA GLY A 381 -23.29 -14.01 5.61
C GLY A 381 -22.92 -14.60 4.24
N ARG A 382 -21.92 -14.01 3.57
CA ARG A 382 -21.33 -14.57 2.34
C ARG A 382 -20.09 -15.36 2.72
N ASP A 383 -20.24 -16.68 2.72
CA ASP A 383 -19.26 -17.62 3.25
C ASP A 383 -17.91 -17.55 2.50
N GLU A 384 -17.92 -17.19 1.22
CA GLU A 384 -16.74 -17.03 0.36
C GLU A 384 -15.81 -15.86 0.76
N TYR A 385 -16.29 -14.89 1.54
CA TYR A 385 -15.48 -13.76 2.05
C TYR A 385 -15.00 -13.96 3.50
N CYS A 386 -15.27 -15.11 4.10
CA CYS A 386 -14.91 -15.34 5.49
C CYS A 386 -13.46 -15.79 5.65
N GLY A 387 -12.72 -15.10 6.51
CA GLY A 387 -11.33 -15.38 6.83
C GLY A 387 -10.31 -14.71 5.90
N ILE A 388 -10.76 -13.99 4.88
CA ILE A 388 -9.89 -13.27 3.95
C ILE A 388 -9.59 -11.86 4.47
N PHE A 389 -8.33 -11.45 4.34
CA PHE A 389 -7.84 -10.13 4.71
C PHE A 389 -6.96 -9.58 3.58
N ARG A 390 -6.92 -8.26 3.45
CA ARG A 390 -6.14 -7.59 2.43
C ARG A 390 -4.64 -7.88 2.60
N THR A 391 -3.99 -8.25 1.50
CA THR A 391 -2.53 -8.39 1.40
C THR A 391 -1.88 -7.04 1.72
N PRO A 392 -1.13 -6.89 2.84
CA PRO A 392 -0.52 -5.62 3.18
C PRO A 392 0.72 -5.35 2.31
N THR A 393 1.06 -4.08 2.08
CA THR A 393 2.38 -3.72 1.53
C THR A 393 3.50 -4.22 2.45
N LEU A 394 4.59 -4.71 1.86
CA LEU A 394 5.82 -5.05 2.59
C LEU A 394 6.83 -3.89 2.67
N ARG A 395 6.50 -2.71 2.11
CA ARG A 395 7.32 -1.52 2.30
C ARG A 395 7.37 -1.17 3.79
N ASN A 396 8.56 -0.89 4.30
CA ASN A 396 8.83 -0.66 5.72
C ASN A 396 8.47 -1.81 6.67
N VAL A 397 8.30 -3.04 6.17
CA VAL A 397 7.90 -4.19 7.00
C VAL A 397 8.90 -4.46 8.14
N ALA A 398 10.19 -4.18 7.92
CA ALA A 398 11.25 -4.38 8.91
C ALA A 398 11.20 -3.41 10.10
N LEU A 399 10.41 -2.32 10.03
CA LEU A 399 10.21 -1.40 11.15
C LEU A 399 9.06 -1.82 12.07
N LYS A 400 8.25 -2.81 11.66
CA LYS A 400 7.11 -3.30 12.43
C LYS A 400 7.57 -4.18 13.58
N GLN A 401 6.86 -4.08 14.70
CA GLN A 401 7.09 -4.92 15.89
C GLN A 401 5.99 -5.97 16.11
N SER A 402 4.90 -5.92 15.33
CA SER A 402 3.79 -6.87 15.37
C SER A 402 3.30 -7.17 13.94
N PHE A 403 3.05 -8.44 13.64
CA PHE A 403 2.76 -8.95 12.30
C PHE A 403 1.43 -9.70 12.21
N PHE A 404 0.91 -9.81 10.99
CA PHE A 404 -0.44 -10.27 10.66
C PHE A 404 -1.57 -9.40 11.23
N HIS A 405 -2.81 -9.68 10.80
CA HIS A 405 -3.98 -8.89 11.18
C HIS A 405 -4.25 -8.92 12.69
N ASN A 406 -3.87 -9.98 13.40
CA ASN A 406 -4.10 -10.15 14.84
C ASN A 406 -2.84 -9.94 15.71
N GLY A 407 -1.72 -9.53 15.11
CA GLY A 407 -0.48 -9.21 15.83
C GLY A 407 0.18 -10.38 16.56
N ILE A 408 -0.04 -11.63 16.11
CA ILE A 408 0.43 -12.84 16.81
C ILE A 408 1.96 -13.00 16.82
N TYR A 409 2.67 -12.49 15.83
CA TYR A 409 4.13 -12.58 15.76
C TYR A 409 4.79 -11.23 15.93
N HIS A 410 6.04 -11.27 16.41
CA HIS A 410 6.85 -10.11 16.73
C HIS A 410 8.24 -10.12 16.07
N SER A 411 8.46 -11.04 15.13
CA SER A 411 9.69 -11.13 14.35
C SER A 411 9.39 -11.53 12.91
N LEU A 412 10.22 -11.09 11.95
CA LEU A 412 10.10 -11.53 10.56
C LEU A 412 10.44 -13.02 10.44
N GLU A 413 11.33 -13.54 11.28
CA GLU A 413 11.67 -14.95 11.37
C GLU A 413 10.44 -15.81 11.64
N ASP A 414 9.60 -15.44 12.60
CA ASP A 414 8.39 -16.20 12.92
C ASP A 414 7.35 -16.09 11.81
N VAL A 415 7.25 -14.93 11.16
CA VAL A 415 6.40 -14.75 9.95
C VAL A 415 6.85 -15.71 8.85
N LEU A 416 8.14 -15.69 8.49
CA LEU A 416 8.66 -16.51 7.39
C LEU A 416 8.61 -18.00 7.72
N ARG A 417 8.90 -18.38 8.97
CA ARG A 417 8.71 -19.77 9.44
C ARG A 417 7.24 -20.19 9.35
N PHE A 418 6.29 -19.32 9.69
CA PHE A 418 4.87 -19.62 9.50
C PHE A 418 4.58 -19.94 8.04
N TYR A 419 4.95 -19.07 7.09
CA TYR A 419 4.70 -19.31 5.66
C TYR A 419 5.23 -20.67 5.18
N VAL A 420 6.49 -20.99 5.48
CA VAL A 420 7.14 -22.19 4.91
C VAL A 420 6.96 -23.47 5.74
N GLN A 421 6.42 -23.36 6.96
CA GLN A 421 6.24 -24.50 7.86
C GLN A 421 4.80 -24.73 8.33
N ARG A 422 3.83 -23.87 7.98
CA ARG A 422 2.40 -24.02 8.35
C ARG A 422 1.89 -25.44 8.10
N ASP A 423 2.23 -26.01 6.94
CA ASP A 423 1.73 -27.31 6.52
C ASP A 423 2.69 -28.48 6.75
N THR A 424 4.00 -28.23 6.79
CA THR A 424 5.01 -29.25 7.09
C THR A 424 5.17 -29.52 8.59
N ASN A 425 5.07 -28.50 9.45
CA ASN A 425 5.22 -28.58 10.91
C ASN A 425 4.11 -27.85 11.67
N PRO A 426 2.85 -28.26 11.46
CA PRO A 426 1.72 -27.50 11.98
C PRO A 426 1.58 -27.47 13.49
N GLU A 427 2.10 -28.47 14.18
CA GLU A 427 2.17 -28.50 15.64
C GLU A 427 2.96 -27.33 16.25
N LYS A 428 3.78 -26.62 15.46
CA LYS A 428 4.49 -25.42 15.92
C LYS A 428 3.58 -24.19 16.00
N PHE A 429 2.50 -24.17 15.23
CA PHE A 429 1.67 -22.97 15.04
C PHE A 429 0.27 -23.12 15.63
N TYR A 430 -0.27 -24.33 15.61
CA TYR A 430 -1.63 -24.60 16.10
C TYR A 430 -1.59 -25.52 17.33
N PRO A 431 -2.56 -25.40 18.25
CA PRO A 431 -2.62 -26.25 19.44
C PRO A 431 -2.71 -27.73 19.08
N VAL A 432 -2.10 -28.57 19.92
CA VAL A 432 -2.26 -30.03 19.85
C VAL A 432 -3.18 -30.49 20.96
N ARG A 433 -4.27 -31.19 20.62
CA ARG A 433 -5.19 -31.81 21.59
C ARG A 433 -5.26 -33.31 21.33
N HIS A 434 -5.00 -34.11 22.36
CA HIS A 434 -4.98 -35.58 22.28
C HIS A 434 -4.11 -36.10 21.11
N GLY A 435 -2.94 -35.48 20.89
CA GLY A 435 -2.04 -35.84 19.79
C GLY A 435 -2.47 -35.36 18.40
N VAL A 436 -3.60 -34.66 18.28
CA VAL A 436 -4.13 -34.14 17.00
C VAL A 436 -3.95 -32.63 16.95
N VAL A 437 -3.31 -32.14 15.88
CA VAL A 437 -3.15 -30.71 15.62
C VAL A 437 -4.50 -30.09 15.26
N GLN A 438 -4.88 -29.03 15.95
CA GLN A 438 -6.14 -28.30 15.77
C GLN A 438 -5.98 -27.20 14.73
N LYS A 439 -5.66 -27.56 13.49
CA LYS A 439 -5.76 -26.62 12.36
C LYS A 439 -7.21 -26.30 12.07
N PHE A 440 -7.54 -25.21 11.38
CA PHE A 440 -6.99 -23.86 11.57
C PHE A 440 -7.76 -23.25 12.76
N ASP A 441 -7.07 -22.80 13.81
CA ASP A 441 -7.71 -22.52 15.11
C ASP A 441 -8.31 -21.12 15.25
N ASP A 442 -8.14 -20.26 14.24
CA ASP A 442 -8.74 -18.92 14.15
C ASP A 442 -9.75 -18.76 13.01
N LEU A 443 -10.19 -19.87 12.41
CA LEU A 443 -11.22 -19.85 11.37
C LEU A 443 -12.15 -21.07 11.53
N PRO A 444 -13.48 -20.87 11.65
CA PRO A 444 -14.43 -21.96 11.70
C PRO A 444 -14.29 -22.91 10.51
N ARG A 445 -14.37 -24.23 10.78
CA ARG A 445 -14.13 -25.29 9.77
C ARG A 445 -14.97 -25.16 8.50
N ARG A 446 -16.17 -24.57 8.58
CA ARG A 446 -17.03 -24.34 7.40
C ARG A 446 -16.39 -23.42 6.35
N TYR A 447 -15.41 -22.59 6.73
CA TYR A 447 -14.76 -21.60 5.87
C TYR A 447 -13.38 -22.03 5.37
N TRP A 448 -12.92 -23.24 5.69
CA TRP A 448 -11.58 -23.66 5.30
C TRP A 448 -11.40 -23.83 3.79
N ALA A 449 -12.49 -23.89 3.03
CA ALA A 449 -12.43 -23.84 1.56
C ALA A 449 -11.80 -22.53 1.04
N ASN A 450 -11.81 -21.46 1.85
CA ASN A 450 -11.23 -20.17 1.50
C ASN A 450 -9.72 -20.10 1.78
N ILE A 451 -9.15 -21.07 2.49
CA ILE A 451 -7.74 -21.05 2.87
C ILE A 451 -6.88 -21.33 1.64
N ASN A 452 -5.92 -20.45 1.40
CA ASN A 452 -4.93 -20.62 0.35
C ASN A 452 -4.05 -21.86 0.60
N THR A 453 -3.91 -22.66 -0.46
CA THR A 453 -3.07 -23.86 -0.53
C THR A 453 -2.00 -23.79 -1.62
N ASP A 454 -1.88 -22.66 -2.30
CA ASP A 454 -0.82 -22.42 -3.28
C ASP A 454 0.55 -22.35 -2.57
N PRO A 455 1.66 -22.62 -3.28
CA PRO A 455 3.00 -22.55 -2.70
C PRO A 455 3.22 -21.24 -1.92
N PRO A 456 3.86 -21.28 -0.73
CA PRO A 456 4.56 -22.41 -0.11
C PRO A 456 3.66 -23.33 0.75
N PHE A 457 2.34 -23.20 0.65
CA PHE A 457 1.36 -23.94 1.45
C PHE A 457 0.92 -25.29 0.85
N ASP A 458 1.57 -25.72 -0.22
CA ASP A 458 1.24 -26.91 -1.02
C ASP A 458 1.87 -28.21 -0.47
N ARG A 459 2.64 -28.12 0.62
CA ARG A 459 3.42 -29.22 1.21
C ARG A 459 2.67 -29.96 2.31
N LYS A 460 3.06 -31.21 2.59
CA LYS A 460 2.42 -32.05 3.61
C LYS A 460 3.23 -32.12 4.89
N LYS A 461 2.55 -32.52 5.98
CA LYS A 461 3.19 -32.74 7.28
C LYS A 461 4.37 -33.71 7.15
N GLY A 462 5.54 -33.28 7.63
CA GLY A 462 6.79 -34.05 7.58
C GLY A 462 7.65 -33.83 6.33
N ASP A 463 7.13 -33.14 5.30
CA ASP A 463 7.94 -32.75 4.14
C ASP A 463 8.97 -31.69 4.54
N LYS A 464 10.02 -31.53 3.72
CA LYS A 464 10.98 -30.43 3.90
C LYS A 464 10.25 -29.09 3.65
N PRO A 465 10.46 -28.06 4.49
CA PRO A 465 9.97 -26.70 4.24
C PRO A 465 10.46 -26.13 2.91
N ALA A 466 9.75 -25.13 2.39
CA ALA A 466 10.10 -24.48 1.12
C ALA A 466 11.41 -23.69 1.19
N LEU A 467 11.64 -23.04 2.32
CA LEU A 467 12.88 -22.37 2.66
C LEU A 467 13.51 -23.04 3.88
N ASP A 468 14.83 -23.23 3.85
CA ASP A 468 15.60 -23.53 5.05
C ASP A 468 15.92 -22.26 5.87
N GLU A 469 16.58 -22.41 7.02
CA GLU A 469 16.85 -21.27 7.91
C GLU A 469 17.81 -20.23 7.30
N ALA A 470 18.77 -20.65 6.48
CA ALA A 470 19.68 -19.70 5.81
C ALA A 470 18.94 -18.94 4.71
N GLU A 471 18.08 -19.63 3.96
CA GLU A 471 17.21 -19.04 2.95
C GLU A 471 16.20 -18.06 3.57
N ILE A 472 15.66 -18.35 4.76
CA ILE A 472 14.82 -17.40 5.52
C ILE A 472 15.60 -16.12 5.84
N GLN A 473 16.85 -16.23 6.30
CA GLN A 473 17.68 -15.07 6.61
C GLN A 473 18.01 -14.24 5.37
N ASP A 474 18.24 -14.88 4.22
CA ASP A 474 18.44 -14.18 2.94
C ASP A 474 17.16 -13.40 2.55
N VAL A 475 15.97 -13.99 2.67
CA VAL A 475 14.70 -13.29 2.41
C VAL A 475 14.49 -12.12 3.38
N ILE A 476 14.82 -12.29 4.66
CA ILE A 476 14.76 -11.20 5.64
C ILE A 476 15.74 -10.07 5.26
N ALA A 477 16.96 -10.40 4.85
CA ALA A 477 17.92 -9.41 4.35
C ALA A 477 17.34 -8.61 3.18
N PHE A 478 16.65 -9.28 2.24
CA PHE A 478 15.91 -8.61 1.18
C PHE A 478 14.79 -7.69 1.71
N LEU A 479 13.95 -8.16 2.64
CA LEU A 479 12.86 -7.35 3.21
C LEU A 479 13.37 -6.07 3.91
N HIS A 480 14.56 -6.11 4.53
CA HIS A 480 15.19 -4.92 5.09
C HIS A 480 15.48 -3.84 4.04
N THR A 481 15.72 -4.21 2.78
CA THR A 481 15.96 -3.26 1.68
C THR A 481 14.74 -2.42 1.32
N LEU A 482 13.55 -2.82 1.78
CA LEU A 482 12.26 -2.15 1.52
C LEU A 482 11.96 -1.02 2.53
N THR A 483 12.92 -0.70 3.40
CA THR A 483 12.78 0.36 4.40
C THR A 483 13.17 1.71 3.80
N ASP A 484 12.29 2.70 3.90
CA ASP A 484 12.51 4.07 3.46
C ASP A 484 13.63 4.77 4.22
N GLY A 485 14.13 5.86 3.62
CA GLY A 485 15.22 6.66 4.18
C GLY A 485 16.61 6.11 3.88
N TYR A 486 16.75 5.29 2.84
CA TYR A 486 18.06 4.81 2.41
C TYR A 486 18.94 5.97 1.97
N GLN A 487 20.09 6.10 2.63
CA GLN A 487 21.13 7.02 2.25
C GLN A 487 22.30 6.21 1.69
N PRO A 488 22.66 6.37 0.41
CA PRO A 488 23.83 5.70 -0.15
C PRO A 488 25.05 6.09 0.67
N THR A 489 25.82 5.10 1.12
CA THR A 489 27.09 5.35 1.81
C THR A 489 27.96 6.19 0.88
N ARG A 490 28.18 7.47 1.21
CA ARG A 490 29.15 8.28 0.48
C ARG A 490 30.50 7.62 0.71
N ILE A 491 31.05 6.99 -0.32
CA ILE A 491 32.46 6.61 -0.33
C ILE A 491 33.23 7.93 -0.28
N THR A 492 33.63 8.35 0.92
CA THR A 492 34.64 9.39 1.07
C THR A 492 35.93 8.79 0.51
N SER A 493 36.25 9.17 -0.73
CA SER A 493 37.58 9.01 -1.31
C SER A 493 38.56 9.85 -0.49
N SER A 494 38.97 9.37 0.67
CA SER A 494 40.20 9.77 1.33
C SER A 494 41.27 8.73 1.02
N ALA A 495 41.57 8.56 -0.27
CA ALA A 495 42.89 8.11 -0.68
C ALA A 495 43.84 9.28 -0.45
N ASN A 496 44.29 9.44 0.80
CA ASN A 496 45.40 10.33 1.10
C ASN A 496 46.65 9.65 0.57
N LEU A 497 47.04 10.03 -0.66
CA LEU A 497 48.39 9.85 -1.17
C LEU A 497 49.37 10.38 -0.11
N GLY A 498 50.38 9.56 0.18
CA GLY A 498 51.25 9.72 1.33
C GLY A 498 51.90 11.08 1.46
N ALA A 499 51.94 11.58 2.69
CA ALA A 499 53.00 12.44 3.17
C ALA A 499 53.77 11.63 4.22
N ALA A 500 55.07 11.45 3.97
CA ALA A 500 56.01 10.82 4.88
C ALA A 500 56.08 11.56 6.23
N PRO A 501 56.42 10.87 7.34
CA PRO A 501 56.64 11.54 8.62
C PRO A 501 57.98 12.28 8.58
N ASP A 502 57.92 13.61 8.65
CA ASP A 502 59.11 14.40 8.96
C ASP A 502 59.47 14.23 10.44
N ALA A 503 60.75 13.96 10.64
CA ALA A 503 61.38 13.74 11.93
C ALA A 503 61.54 15.06 12.71
N ALA A 504 61.29 14.95 14.02
CA ALA A 504 61.97 15.62 15.13
C ALA A 504 62.55 17.04 14.94
N ALA A 505 62.05 17.98 15.77
CA ALA A 505 62.91 18.89 16.54
C ALA A 505 62.15 19.49 17.75
N HIS A 506 62.67 19.15 18.93
CA HIS A 506 62.51 19.73 20.28
C HIS A 506 61.27 19.43 21.13
#